data_AF-A0A8C8FGE9-F1
#
_entry.id   AF-A0A8C8FGE9-F1
#
_cell.length_a   1.000
_cell.length_b   1.000
_cell.length_c   1.000
_cell.angle_alpha   90.00
_cell.angle_beta   90.00
_cell.angle_gamma   90.00
#
_symmetry.space_group_name_H-M   'P 1'
#
loop_
_entity.id
_entity.type
_entity.pdbx_description
1 polymer ?
#
loop_
_entity_poly.entity_id
_entity_poly.type
_entity_poly.pdbx_seq_one_letter_code
_entity_poly.pdbx_strand_id
1 'polypeptide(L)'
;MDTSSVIPNRTPGRQREGLVKSASAHTGLLSDQDGEQGQRAEDQEQGKSGGSPPQPESQEEGRDLIIQPKKRLNLVRVSKSHQELHRELRMTHKRGPCLDVKPELQRVLEQRNWEQGMKQRREAEEEKKNRSPLQQELLKRHQRLEELERELKAQQEGLQSSPEFIRVKESLRRTTILDLGEKVV
;
A
#
# COMPACT_ATOMS: atom_id res chain seq x y z
N MET A 1 44.51 34.42 17.57
CA MET A 1 43.37 34.67 16.68
C MET A 1 42.41 33.51 16.85
N ASP A 2 41.30 33.79 17.51
CA ASP A 2 40.18 32.88 17.74
C ASP A 2 39.52 32.44 16.43
N THR A 3 38.96 31.23 16.40
CA THR A 3 37.52 31.01 16.11
C THR A 3 37.11 29.58 16.45
N SER A 4 36.02 29.51 17.20
CA SER A 4 35.25 28.39 17.74
C SER A 4 34.91 27.24 16.78
N SER A 5 34.67 26.05 17.35
CA SER A 5 33.34 25.41 17.19
C SER A 5 33.08 24.40 18.30
N VAL A 6 32.26 24.82 19.26
CA VAL A 6 31.65 23.97 20.31
C VAL A 6 30.50 23.21 19.65
N ILE A 7 30.57 21.88 19.62
CA ILE A 7 29.44 21.05 19.19
C ILE A 7 28.51 20.81 20.40
N PRO A 8 27.21 21.12 20.30
CA PRO A 8 26.29 20.94 21.41
C PRO A 8 25.92 19.46 21.62
N ASN A 9 25.86 19.07 22.90
CA ASN A 9 25.31 17.80 23.39
C ASN A 9 23.88 17.60 22.89
N ARG A 10 23.59 16.45 22.27
CA ARG A 10 22.23 16.02 21.93
C ARG A 10 21.78 14.96 22.94
N THR A 11 20.68 15.26 23.61
CA THR A 11 19.99 14.47 24.64
C THR A 11 19.60 13.06 24.16
N PRO A 12 19.57 12.05 25.06
CA PRO A 12 19.04 10.73 24.72
C PRO A 12 17.53 10.63 25.00
N GLY A 13 16.84 9.89 24.14
CA GLY A 13 15.69 9.07 24.54
C GLY A 13 14.33 9.75 24.61
N ARG A 14 13.58 9.74 23.50
CA ARG A 14 12.11 9.63 23.56
C ARG A 14 11.72 8.27 23.03
N GLN A 15 11.29 7.40 23.93
CA GLN A 15 10.73 6.09 23.63
C GLN A 15 9.53 6.30 22.69
N ARG A 16 9.54 5.64 21.53
CA ARG A 16 8.33 5.48 20.72
C ARG A 16 7.54 4.35 21.36
N GLU A 17 6.51 4.71 22.12
CA GLU A 17 5.49 3.75 22.54
C GLU A 17 4.83 3.19 21.28
N GLY A 18 5.06 1.91 21.02
CA GLY A 18 4.27 1.14 20.08
C GLY A 18 2.89 0.95 20.69
N LEU A 19 1.90 1.72 20.23
CA LEU A 19 0.53 1.51 20.63
C LEU A 19 0.03 0.20 20.03
N VAL A 20 -0.09 -0.78 20.92
CA VAL A 20 -0.55 -2.14 20.70
C VAL A 20 -1.93 -2.17 20.02
N LYS A 21 -2.01 -2.95 18.95
CA LYS A 21 -3.27 -3.34 18.30
C LYS A 21 -3.92 -4.43 19.13
N SER A 22 -5.01 -4.13 19.81
CA SER A 22 -5.92 -5.15 20.34
C SER A 22 -7.22 -4.51 20.83
N ALA A 23 -8.31 -4.80 20.13
CA ALA A 23 -9.65 -4.91 20.72
C ALA A 23 -10.62 -5.47 19.66
N SER A 24 -10.77 -6.79 19.69
CA SER A 24 -11.96 -7.49 19.25
C SER A 24 -13.02 -7.34 20.33
N ALA A 25 -14.24 -6.91 19.99
CA ALA A 25 -15.45 -7.09 20.80
C ALA A 25 -16.66 -6.94 19.87
N HIS A 26 -17.29 -8.05 19.51
CA HIS A 26 -18.58 -8.50 20.05
C HIS A 26 -19.78 -7.98 19.24
N THR A 27 -20.37 -8.92 18.53
CA THR A 27 -21.70 -8.89 17.91
C THR A 27 -22.78 -8.53 18.93
N GLY A 28 -23.43 -7.39 18.77
CA GLY A 28 -24.69 -7.06 19.47
C GLY A 28 -25.83 -7.10 18.48
N LEU A 29 -26.56 -8.21 18.44
CA LEU A 29 -27.88 -8.30 17.84
C LEU A 29 -28.83 -7.45 18.69
N LEU A 30 -29.43 -6.41 18.12
CA LEU A 30 -30.70 -5.89 18.59
C LEU A 30 -31.65 -5.81 17.39
N SER A 31 -32.61 -6.72 17.39
CA SER A 31 -33.82 -6.64 16.60
C SER A 31 -34.78 -5.71 17.31
N ASP A 32 -35.24 -4.66 16.63
CA ASP A 32 -36.53 -4.06 16.92
C ASP A 32 -37.32 -4.03 15.61
N GLN A 33 -38.37 -4.85 15.60
CA GLN A 33 -39.50 -4.76 14.68
C GLN A 33 -40.44 -3.71 15.25
N ASP A 34 -40.84 -2.75 14.43
CA ASP A 34 -42.17 -2.12 14.42
C ASP A 34 -42.36 -1.53 13.00
N GLY A 35 -43.36 -1.99 12.24
CA GLY A 35 -44.55 -1.19 11.90
C GLY A 35 -44.16 0.12 11.18
N GLU A 36 -44.42 0.34 9.90
CA GLU A 36 -45.77 0.49 9.33
C GLU A 36 -45.72 0.55 7.78
N GLN A 37 -46.91 0.41 7.21
CA GLN A 37 -47.26 0.26 5.80
C GLN A 37 -46.87 1.47 4.94
N GLY A 38 -46.46 1.23 3.69
CA GLY A 38 -46.17 2.30 2.75
C GLY A 38 -45.91 1.84 1.33
N GLN A 39 -46.98 1.44 0.63
CA GLN A 39 -47.18 1.59 -0.82
C GLN A 39 -46.14 0.98 -1.78
N ARG A 40 -46.54 -0.18 -2.31
CA ARG A 40 -46.40 -0.61 -3.72
C ARG A 40 -45.98 0.51 -4.68
N ALA A 41 -44.84 0.30 -5.34
CA ALA A 41 -44.63 0.73 -6.72
C ALA A 41 -43.88 -0.39 -7.45
N GLU A 42 -44.67 -1.26 -8.08
CA GLU A 42 -44.19 -2.17 -9.12
C GLU A 42 -43.94 -1.33 -10.38
N ASP A 43 -42.71 -0.86 -10.60
CA ASP A 43 -42.32 -0.39 -11.93
C ASP A 43 -41.97 -1.60 -12.78
N GLN A 44 -43.04 -2.17 -13.34
CA GLN A 44 -43.02 -3.10 -14.45
C GLN A 44 -42.57 -2.32 -15.70
N GLU A 45 -41.46 -2.76 -16.30
CA GLU A 45 -40.97 -2.27 -17.58
C GLU A 45 -42.05 -2.45 -18.66
N GLN A 46 -42.77 -1.38 -18.99
CA GLN A 46 -43.53 -1.31 -20.23
C GLN A 46 -42.66 -0.68 -21.32
N GLY A 47 -42.25 -1.52 -22.27
CA GLY A 47 -41.80 -1.08 -23.58
C GLY A 47 -42.90 -0.25 -24.23
N LYS A 48 -42.73 1.07 -24.22
CA LYS A 48 -43.60 2.01 -24.92
C LYS A 48 -43.10 2.13 -26.36
N SER A 49 -43.58 1.24 -27.22
CA SER A 49 -43.56 1.43 -28.67
C SER A 49 -44.45 2.64 -28.99
N GLY A 50 -43.82 3.78 -29.27
CA GLY A 50 -44.52 4.99 -29.70
C GLY A 50 -45.03 4.82 -31.13
N GLY A 51 -46.33 4.52 -31.27
CA GLY A 51 -47.05 4.72 -32.53
C GLY A 51 -47.53 6.17 -32.62
N SER A 52 -46.92 6.95 -33.51
CA SER A 52 -47.38 8.30 -33.88
C SER A 52 -48.44 8.20 -34.99
N PRO A 53 -49.50 9.04 -35.00
CA PRO A 53 -50.45 9.08 -36.12
C PRO A 53 -49.78 9.69 -37.37
N PRO A 54 -50.21 9.32 -38.59
CA PRO A 54 -49.64 9.86 -39.82
C PRO A 54 -50.19 11.27 -40.06
N GLN A 55 -49.30 12.22 -40.35
CA GLN A 55 -49.65 13.55 -40.85
C GLN A 55 -48.92 13.79 -42.18
N PRO A 56 -49.56 14.54 -43.11
CA PRO A 56 -49.34 14.43 -44.54
C PRO A 56 -48.06 15.14 -45.01
N GLU A 57 -47.62 14.70 -46.18
CA GLU A 57 -46.52 15.22 -46.98
C GLU A 57 -46.55 16.75 -47.14
N SER A 58 -45.50 17.41 -46.63
CA SER A 58 -45.14 18.78 -46.96
C SER A 58 -43.65 19.00 -46.73
N GLN A 59 -42.93 19.21 -47.83
CA GLN A 59 -41.58 19.75 -47.97
C GLN A 59 -40.45 19.12 -47.13
N GLU A 60 -39.65 18.33 -47.83
CA GLU A 60 -38.34 17.80 -47.44
C GLU A 60 -37.22 18.67 -48.03
N GLU A 61 -37.33 19.99 -47.90
CA GLU A 61 -36.23 20.91 -48.25
C GLU A 61 -36.08 21.89 -47.09
N GLY A 62 -35.13 21.61 -46.19
CA GLY A 62 -34.83 22.47 -45.04
C GLY A 62 -34.69 21.73 -43.70
N ARG A 63 -35.03 20.44 -43.65
CA ARG A 63 -34.83 19.60 -42.44
C ARG A 63 -33.36 19.30 -42.19
N ASP A 64 -32.54 19.36 -43.24
CA ASP A 64 -31.09 19.13 -43.19
C ASP A 64 -30.26 20.34 -42.73
N LEU A 65 -30.87 21.53 -42.60
CA LEU A 65 -30.19 22.73 -42.07
C LEU A 65 -30.40 22.92 -40.56
N ILE A 66 -31.26 22.11 -39.93
CA ILE A 66 -31.49 22.17 -38.49
C ILE A 66 -30.50 21.24 -37.82
N ILE A 67 -29.47 21.80 -37.19
CA ILE A 67 -28.52 21.03 -36.37
C ILE A 67 -29.31 20.32 -35.27
N GLN A 68 -29.56 19.01 -35.45
CA GLN A 68 -30.20 18.22 -34.42
C GLN A 68 -29.24 18.13 -33.21
N PRO A 69 -29.69 18.47 -32.00
CA PRO A 69 -28.85 18.31 -30.83
C PRO A 69 -28.49 16.83 -30.66
N LYS A 70 -27.21 16.51 -30.85
CA LYS A 70 -26.67 15.16 -30.71
C LYS A 70 -26.87 14.71 -29.27
N LYS A 71 -27.68 13.67 -29.06
CA LYS A 71 -27.89 13.04 -27.74
C LYS A 71 -26.52 12.68 -27.16
N ARG A 72 -26.09 13.43 -26.15
CA ARG A 72 -24.82 13.16 -25.47
C ARG A 72 -24.96 11.81 -24.77
N LEU A 73 -23.98 10.93 -25.00
CA LEU A 73 -23.94 9.65 -24.31
C LEU A 73 -23.83 9.92 -22.82
N ASN A 74 -24.74 9.33 -22.06
CA ASN A 74 -24.75 9.47 -20.62
C ASN A 74 -23.52 8.73 -20.06
N LEU A 75 -22.54 9.49 -19.55
CA LEU A 75 -21.27 8.97 -19.04
C LEU A 75 -21.46 7.89 -17.96
N VAL A 76 -22.48 8.07 -17.12
CA VAL A 76 -22.85 7.12 -16.07
C VAL A 76 -23.39 5.81 -16.66
N ARG A 77 -24.12 5.90 -17.78
CA ARG A 77 -24.61 4.73 -18.52
C ARG A 77 -23.59 4.11 -19.48
N VAL A 78 -22.44 4.72 -19.74
CA VAL A 78 -21.36 4.05 -20.49
C VAL A 78 -20.28 3.48 -19.58
N SER A 79 -20.16 3.97 -18.35
CA SER A 79 -19.25 3.39 -17.35
C SER A 79 -19.77 2.06 -16.82
N LYS A 80 -19.17 0.96 -17.27
CA LYS A 80 -19.52 -0.41 -16.84
C LYS A 80 -19.34 -0.62 -15.33
N SER A 81 -18.27 -0.06 -14.74
CA SER A 81 -18.03 -0.17 -13.28
C SER A 81 -19.13 0.52 -12.48
N HIS A 82 -19.55 1.73 -12.88
CA HIS A 82 -20.62 2.43 -12.18
C HIS A 82 -21.96 1.66 -12.24
N GLN A 83 -22.30 1.12 -13.41
CA GLN A 83 -23.50 0.29 -13.56
C GLN A 83 -23.44 -0.99 -12.70
N GLU A 84 -22.26 -1.60 -12.62
CA GLU A 84 -22.01 -2.80 -11.84
C GLU A 84 -22.15 -2.56 -10.34
N LEU A 85 -21.60 -1.45 -9.83
CA LEU A 85 -21.80 -1.01 -8.45
C LEU A 85 -23.28 -0.76 -8.16
N HIS A 86 -24.01 -0.06 -9.04
CA HIS A 86 -25.44 0.19 -8.85
C HIS A 86 -26.26 -1.11 -8.86
N ARG A 87 -25.93 -2.04 -9.78
CA ARG A 87 -26.54 -3.38 -9.82
C ARG A 87 -26.30 -4.10 -8.50
N GLU A 88 -25.07 -4.07 -8.01
CA GLU A 88 -24.70 -4.73 -6.77
C GLU A 88 -25.35 -4.11 -5.54
N LEU A 89 -25.33 -2.77 -5.37
CA LEU A 89 -26.00 -2.08 -4.26
C LEU A 89 -27.50 -2.42 -4.18
N ARG A 90 -28.17 -2.52 -5.34
CA ARG A 90 -29.56 -2.98 -5.40
C ARG A 90 -29.71 -4.45 -5.02
N MET A 91 -28.74 -5.30 -5.35
CA MET A 91 -28.77 -6.73 -5.02
C MET A 91 -28.41 -6.99 -3.56
N THR A 92 -27.42 -6.32 -2.98
CA THR A 92 -26.98 -6.51 -1.59
C THR A 92 -28.06 -6.06 -0.61
N HIS A 93 -28.71 -4.92 -0.86
CA HIS A 93 -29.83 -4.44 -0.05
C HIS A 93 -31.04 -5.38 -0.10
N LYS A 94 -31.26 -6.07 -1.23
CA LYS A 94 -32.43 -6.93 -1.44
C LYS A 94 -32.20 -8.42 -1.13
N ARG A 95 -30.97 -8.91 -1.23
CA ARG A 95 -30.65 -10.36 -1.20
C ARG A 95 -29.49 -10.73 -0.29
N GLY A 96 -28.90 -9.76 0.43
CA GLY A 96 -27.74 -9.98 1.28
C GLY A 96 -26.43 -10.21 0.51
N PRO A 97 -25.32 -10.48 1.21
CA PRO A 97 -23.99 -10.62 0.60
C PRO A 97 -23.94 -11.81 -0.37
N CYS A 98 -23.51 -11.57 -1.62
CA CYS A 98 -23.20 -12.63 -2.58
C CYS A 98 -21.85 -13.27 -2.22
N LEU A 99 -21.80 -14.59 -2.06
CA LEU A 99 -20.59 -15.29 -1.56
C LEU A 99 -19.51 -15.51 -2.62
N ASP A 100 -19.85 -15.46 -3.91
CA ASP A 100 -18.95 -15.92 -4.99
C ASP A 100 -18.20 -14.80 -5.73
N VAL A 101 -18.61 -13.54 -5.59
CA VAL A 101 -17.99 -12.42 -6.32
C VAL A 101 -17.71 -11.27 -5.37
N LYS A 102 -16.45 -10.83 -5.32
CA LYS A 102 -16.07 -9.67 -4.52
C LYS A 102 -16.83 -8.41 -5.00
N PRO A 103 -17.36 -7.60 -4.06
CA PRO A 103 -18.06 -6.39 -4.42
C PRO A 103 -17.20 -5.44 -5.24
N GLU A 104 -17.83 -4.66 -6.12
CA GLU A 104 -17.15 -3.66 -6.96
C GLU A 104 -16.30 -2.72 -6.10
N LEU A 105 -16.89 -2.17 -5.03
CA LEU A 105 -16.17 -1.29 -4.11
C LEU A 105 -14.93 -1.98 -3.50
N GLN A 106 -15.08 -3.23 -3.06
CA GLN A 106 -13.96 -3.98 -2.49
C GLN A 106 -12.88 -4.25 -3.55
N ARG A 107 -13.28 -4.63 -4.77
CA ARG A 107 -12.36 -4.86 -5.88
C ARG A 107 -11.60 -3.60 -6.26
N VAL A 108 -12.26 -2.44 -6.28
CA VAL A 108 -11.63 -1.14 -6.51
C VAL A 108 -10.65 -0.80 -5.39
N LEU A 109 -11.00 -1.03 -4.13
CA LEU A 109 -10.09 -0.81 -3.00
C LEU A 109 -8.88 -1.74 -3.03
N GLU A 110 -9.09 -3.03 -3.32
CA GLU A 110 -8.03 -4.01 -3.50
C GLU A 110 -7.12 -3.63 -4.68
N GLN A 111 -7.69 -3.25 -5.81
CA GLN A 111 -6.96 -2.78 -6.99
C GLN A 111 -6.12 -1.55 -6.66
N ARG A 112 -6.69 -0.54 -6.00
CA ARG A 112 -5.98 0.67 -5.59
C ARG A 112 -4.83 0.35 -4.63
N ASN A 113 -5.05 -0.52 -3.65
CA ASN A 113 -4.01 -0.91 -2.70
C ASN A 113 -2.89 -1.69 -3.40
N TRP A 114 -3.24 -2.57 -4.35
CA TRP A 114 -2.26 -3.28 -5.16
C TRP A 114 -1.44 -2.33 -6.04
N GLU A 115 -2.09 -1.39 -6.72
CA GLU A 115 -1.43 -0.38 -7.56
C GLU A 115 -0.48 0.49 -6.74
N GLN A 116 -0.89 0.92 -5.54
CA GLN A 116 -0.03 1.68 -4.63
C GLN A 116 1.19 0.85 -4.19
N GLY A 117 0.98 -0.41 -3.81
CA GLY A 117 2.08 -1.32 -3.43
C GLY A 117 3.04 -1.59 -4.59
N MET A 118 2.50 -1.78 -5.80
CA MET A 118 3.31 -1.98 -7.00
C MET A 118 4.10 -0.73 -7.38
N LYS A 119 3.51 0.47 -7.23
CA LYS A 119 4.20 1.74 -7.44
C LYS A 119 5.37 1.90 -6.46
N GLN A 120 5.14 1.68 -5.17
CA GLN A 120 6.19 1.76 -4.15
C GLN A 120 7.31 0.74 -4.40
N ARG A 121 6.96 -0.50 -4.78
CA ARG A 121 7.94 -1.53 -5.13
C ARG A 121 8.78 -1.12 -6.33
N ARG A 122 8.14 -0.58 -7.37
CA ARG A 122 8.82 -0.09 -8.57
C ARG A 122 9.78 1.04 -8.25
N GLU A 123 9.33 2.05 -7.49
CA GLU A 123 10.17 3.18 -7.07
C GLU A 123 11.38 2.70 -6.23
N ALA A 124 11.17 1.75 -5.31
CA ALA A 124 12.28 1.18 -4.53
C ALA A 124 13.26 0.36 -5.37
N GLU A 125 12.78 -0.30 -6.43
CA GLU A 125 13.62 -1.05 -7.38
C GLU A 125 14.37 -0.10 -8.32
N GLU A 126 13.72 0.96 -8.80
CA GLU A 126 14.34 2.03 -9.56
C GLU A 126 15.41 2.74 -8.74
N GLU A 127 15.15 3.05 -7.47
CA GLU A 127 16.16 3.62 -6.57
C GLU A 127 17.36 2.69 -6.41
N LYS A 128 17.14 1.38 -6.28
CA LYS A 128 18.23 0.37 -6.24
C LYS A 128 19.01 0.30 -7.55
N LYS A 129 18.32 0.35 -8.69
CA LYS A 129 18.94 0.31 -10.03
C LYS A 129 19.70 1.60 -10.34
N ASN A 130 19.17 2.74 -9.91
CA ASN A 130 19.76 4.06 -10.08
C ASN A 130 20.83 4.39 -9.04
N ARG A 131 21.20 3.44 -8.16
CA ARG A 131 22.33 3.65 -7.23
C ARG A 131 23.62 3.87 -8.00
N SER A 132 24.33 4.94 -7.64
CA SER A 132 25.66 5.23 -8.18
C SER A 132 26.62 4.05 -7.93
N PRO A 133 27.57 3.76 -8.83
CA PRO A 133 28.59 2.73 -8.60
C PRO A 133 29.30 2.85 -7.24
N LEU A 134 29.59 4.08 -6.79
CA LEU A 134 30.17 4.34 -5.47
C LEU A 134 29.23 3.93 -4.33
N GLN A 135 27.93 4.23 -4.46
CA GLN A 135 26.93 3.87 -3.45
C GLN A 135 26.78 2.34 -3.34
N GLN A 136 26.85 1.63 -4.47
CA GLN A 136 26.87 0.17 -4.48
C GLN A 136 28.12 -0.37 -3.75
N GLU A 137 29.29 0.23 -3.98
CA GLU A 137 30.54 -0.19 -3.33
C GLU A 137 30.52 0.09 -1.82
N LEU A 138 30.00 1.24 -1.39
CA LEU A 138 29.83 1.55 0.03
C LEU A 138 28.90 0.55 0.72
N LEU A 139 27.81 0.14 0.06
CA LEU A 139 26.90 -0.88 0.59
C LEU A 139 27.58 -2.24 0.73
N LYS A 140 28.34 -2.67 -0.28
CA LYS A 140 29.12 -3.92 -0.21
C LYS A 140 30.14 -3.87 0.92
N ARG A 141 30.86 -2.75 1.06
CA ARG A 141 31.82 -2.55 2.15
C ARG A 141 31.13 -2.61 3.51
N HIS A 142 29.98 -1.96 3.65
CA HIS A 142 29.19 -2.00 4.88
C HIS A 142 28.74 -3.43 5.22
N GLN A 143 28.18 -4.16 4.26
CA GLN A 143 27.80 -5.57 4.43
C GLN A 143 28.98 -6.43 4.89
N ARG A 144 30.14 -6.27 4.26
CA ARG A 144 31.36 -7.01 4.63
C ARG A 144 31.82 -6.68 6.05
N LEU A 145 31.72 -5.41 6.47
CA LEU A 145 32.05 -5.01 7.84
C LEU A 145 31.06 -5.61 8.85
N GLU A 146 29.76 -5.62 8.56
CA GLU A 146 28.77 -6.28 9.43
C GLU A 146 29.03 -7.78 9.59
N GLU A 147 29.45 -8.46 8.52
CA GLU A 147 29.81 -9.88 8.57
C GLU A 147 31.05 -10.11 9.45
N LEU A 148 32.09 -9.29 9.29
CA LEU A 148 33.29 -9.35 10.12
C LEU A 148 32.98 -9.03 11.60
N GLU A 149 32.12 -8.05 11.88
CA GLU A 149 31.68 -7.74 13.24
C GLU A 149 30.92 -8.91 13.87
N ARG A 150 30.02 -9.55 13.10
CA ARG A 150 29.31 -10.75 13.55
C ARG A 150 30.27 -11.89 13.84
N GLU A 151 31.25 -12.13 12.98
CA GLU A 151 32.25 -13.18 13.18
C GLU A 151 33.17 -12.90 14.37
N LEU A 152 33.64 -11.66 14.52
CA LEU A 152 34.43 -11.24 15.68
C LEU A 152 33.65 -11.42 16.99
N LYS A 153 32.36 -11.06 16.99
CA LYS A 153 31.48 -11.24 18.15
C LYS A 153 31.30 -12.72 18.48
N ALA A 154 31.10 -13.57 17.48
CA ALA A 154 31.00 -15.03 17.66
C ALA A 154 32.31 -15.63 18.20
N GLN A 155 33.47 -15.18 17.70
CA GLN A 155 34.77 -15.60 18.23
C GLN A 155 34.95 -15.15 19.68
N GLN A 156 34.59 -13.90 20.01
CA GLN A 156 34.68 -13.39 21.37
C GLN A 156 33.79 -14.19 22.32
N GLU A 157 32.55 -14.50 21.92
CA GLU A 157 31.64 -15.35 22.69
C GLU A 157 32.23 -16.77 22.91
N GLY A 158 32.79 -17.38 21.86
CA GLY A 158 33.47 -18.67 21.96
C GLY A 158 34.68 -18.65 22.89
N LEU A 159 35.47 -17.58 22.89
CA LEU A 159 36.58 -17.39 23.82
C LEU A 159 36.10 -17.19 25.25
N GLN A 160 35.03 -16.43 25.48
CA GLN A 160 34.46 -16.22 26.80
C GLN A 160 33.87 -17.51 27.38
N SER A 161 33.36 -18.40 26.53
CA SER A 161 32.95 -19.76 26.92
C SER A 161 34.12 -20.73 27.12
N SER A 162 35.34 -20.38 26.70
CA SER A 162 36.51 -21.24 26.79
C SER A 162 37.22 -21.12 28.15
N PRO A 163 37.96 -22.17 28.58
CA PRO A 163 38.77 -22.12 29.80
C PRO A 163 39.75 -20.94 29.86
N GLU A 164 40.05 -20.46 31.06
CA GLU A 164 40.84 -19.25 31.31
C GLU A 164 42.24 -19.28 30.67
N PHE A 165 42.94 -20.42 30.72
CA PHE A 165 44.28 -20.53 30.13
C PHE A 165 44.27 -20.35 28.60
N ILE A 166 43.17 -20.71 27.91
CA ILE A 166 43.02 -20.47 26.47
C ILE A 166 42.84 -18.97 26.22
N ARG A 167 41.98 -18.31 27.00
CA ARG A 167 41.75 -16.86 26.93
C ARG A 167 43.04 -16.08 27.15
N VAL A 168 43.77 -16.37 28.24
CA VAL A 168 45.04 -15.71 28.58
C VAL A 168 46.09 -15.92 27.48
N LYS A 169 46.23 -17.14 26.95
CA LYS A 169 47.15 -17.44 25.85
C LYS A 169 46.82 -16.65 24.58
N GLU A 170 45.54 -16.51 24.24
CA GLU A 170 45.13 -15.73 23.08
C GLU A 170 45.31 -14.23 23.28
N SER A 171 45.02 -13.70 24.48
CA SER A 171 45.29 -12.31 24.83
C SER A 171 46.78 -11.96 24.68
N LEU A 172 47.68 -12.83 25.17
CA LEU A 172 49.12 -12.65 25.02
C LEU A 172 49.55 -12.69 23.54
N ARG A 173 48.94 -13.53 22.71
CA ARG A 173 49.21 -13.52 21.25
C ARG A 173 48.81 -12.20 20.60
N ARG A 174 47.64 -11.66 20.94
CA ARG A 174 47.14 -10.41 20.36
C ARG A 174 48.02 -9.21 20.73
N THR A 175 48.52 -9.14 21.95
CA THR A 175 49.43 -8.06 22.38
C THR A 175 50.80 -8.15 21.72
N THR A 176 51.35 -9.36 21.52
CA THR A 176 52.65 -9.53 20.85
C THR A 176 52.67 -9.02 19.40
N ILE A 177 51.55 -9.14 18.67
CA ILE A 177 51.45 -8.67 17.28
C ILE A 177 51.43 -7.13 17.21
N LEU A 178 50.84 -6.45 18.20
CA LEU A 178 50.82 -4.99 18.26
C LEU A 178 52.20 -4.41 18.60
N ASP A 179 52.97 -5.06 19.49
CA ASP A 179 54.35 -4.64 19.85
C ASP A 179 55.35 -4.80 18.69
N LEU A 180 55.09 -5.72 17.75
CA LEU A 180 55.90 -5.92 16.54
C LEU A 180 55.66 -4.85 15.45
N GLY A 181 54.52 -4.16 15.48
CA GLY A 181 54.18 -3.10 14.53
C GLY A 181 54.82 -1.74 14.85
N GLU A 182 55.23 -1.49 16.09
CA GLU A 182 55.84 -0.22 16.53
C GLU A 182 57.37 -0.20 16.39
N LYS A 183 58.03 -1.36 16.20
CA LYS A 183 59.51 -1.46 16.11
C LYS A 183 60.08 -1.36 14.70
N VAL A 184 59.26 -1.02 13.69
CA VAL A 184 59.70 -0.76 12.31
C VAL A 184 59.31 0.66 11.91
N VAL A 185 59.89 1.65 12.61
CA VAL A 185 60.02 3.06 12.17
C VAL A 185 61.37 3.57 12.65
#